data_AF-A0A7C8MJY8-F1
#
_entry.id   AF-A0A7C8MJY8-F1
#
_cell.length_a   1.000
_cell.length_b   1.000
_cell.length_c   1.000
_cell.angle_alpha   90.00
_cell.angle_beta   90.00
_cell.angle_gamma   90.00
#
_symmetry.space_group_name_H-M   'P 1'
#
loop_
_entity.id
_entity.type
_entity.pdbx_description
1 polymer ?
#
loop_
_entity_poly.entity_id
_entity_poly.type
_entity_poly.pdbx_seq_one_letter_code
_entity_poly.pdbx_strand_id
1 'polypeptide(L)'
;MKAFSAATLLLATLTEVYIFQSLIAIGVKGAKYQNVRTNTNYYSPVTELKSNDPRCDVAVYHQGPVTFYLSKVPDAAAVDGSTDWAKTKEISPTFSGGQSKWEISLTYSVQLPSYITGGGSGTLFPAVKITGHVKAPDPGYTANIYNQFTKYEIPGPKVATC
;
A
#
# COMPACT_ATOMS: atom_id res chain seq x y z
N MET A 1 -6.68 39.83 -37.63
CA MET A 1 -6.51 38.52 -38.30
C MET A 1 -7.21 37.47 -37.44
N LYS A 2 -8.20 36.78 -38.01
CA LYS A 2 -8.94 35.68 -37.37
C LYS A 2 -8.13 34.40 -37.60
N ALA A 3 -7.67 33.74 -36.54
CA ALA A 3 -7.02 32.43 -36.64
C ALA A 3 -7.89 31.40 -35.92
N PHE A 4 -8.20 30.33 -36.65
CA PHE A 4 -9.10 29.25 -36.27
C PHE A 4 -8.44 28.29 -35.26
N SER A 5 -9.25 27.77 -34.35
CA SER A 5 -8.90 26.67 -33.44
C SER A 5 -8.94 25.32 -34.16
N ALA A 6 -7.96 24.47 -33.86
CA ALA A 6 -8.07 23.02 -34.01
C ALA A 6 -7.55 22.40 -32.70
N ALA A 7 -8.45 21.96 -31.83
CA ALA A 7 -8.12 21.15 -30.68
C ALA A 7 -8.28 19.68 -31.09
N THR A 8 -7.16 18.98 -31.21
CA THR A 8 -7.09 17.55 -31.46
C THR A 8 -7.81 16.79 -30.35
N LEU A 9 -8.78 15.96 -30.73
CA LEU A 9 -9.39 14.96 -29.87
C LEU A 9 -8.35 13.87 -29.58
N LEU A 10 -7.67 13.96 -28.42
CA LEU A 10 -6.81 12.89 -27.94
C LEU A 10 -7.69 11.86 -27.24
N LEU A 11 -7.95 10.73 -27.92
CA LEU A 11 -8.57 9.56 -27.33
C LEU A 11 -7.55 8.91 -26.39
N ALA A 12 -7.60 9.23 -25.09
CA ALA A 12 -6.79 8.55 -24.09
C ALA A 12 -7.44 7.18 -23.79
N THR A 13 -6.72 6.10 -24.09
CA THR A 13 -7.10 4.75 -23.68
C THR A 13 -6.97 4.65 -22.15
N LEU A 14 -8.08 4.41 -21.45
CA LEU A 14 -8.10 4.20 -20.00
C LEU A 14 -7.46 2.84 -19.68
N THR A 15 -6.21 2.84 -19.26
CA THR A 15 -5.57 1.70 -18.60
C THR A 15 -5.31 2.10 -17.15
N GLU A 16 -6.35 2.02 -16.32
CA GLU A 16 -6.30 2.52 -14.94
C GLU A 16 -5.85 1.42 -13.97
N VAL A 17 -4.53 1.25 -13.86
CA VAL A 17 -3.92 0.62 -12.68
C VAL A 17 -3.05 1.67 -11.99
N TYR A 18 -3.25 1.85 -10.68
CA TYR A 18 -2.63 2.94 -9.94
C TYR A 18 -1.39 2.46 -9.20
N ILE A 19 -0.29 3.20 -9.34
CA ILE A 19 0.98 2.98 -8.66
C ILE A 19 1.10 4.05 -7.57
N PHE A 20 1.64 3.69 -6.41
CA PHE A 20 2.00 4.69 -5.40
C PHE A 20 3.16 5.55 -5.91
N GLN A 21 2.90 6.84 -6.19
CA GLN A 21 3.85 7.70 -6.92
C GLN A 21 4.28 8.95 -6.15
N SER A 22 3.62 9.31 -5.04
CA SER A 22 3.93 10.54 -4.32
C SER A 22 3.54 10.45 -2.84
N LEU A 23 4.33 11.09 -1.98
CA LEU A 23 4.06 11.27 -0.57
C LEU A 23 3.56 12.69 -0.29
N ILE A 24 2.64 12.83 0.67
CA ILE A 24 2.31 14.11 1.30
C ILE A 24 2.86 14.06 2.73
N ALA A 25 3.92 14.82 2.99
CA ALA A 25 4.54 14.91 4.30
C ALA A 25 4.19 16.25 4.93
N ILE A 26 3.51 16.23 6.08
CA ILE A 26 3.13 17.44 6.85
C ILE A 26 2.41 18.46 5.94
N GLY A 27 1.48 17.98 5.12
CA GLY A 27 0.69 18.80 4.19
C GLY A 27 1.39 19.20 2.89
N VAL A 28 2.67 18.89 2.71
CA VAL A 28 3.43 19.20 1.48
C VAL A 28 3.48 17.97 0.58
N LYS A 29 2.93 18.08 -0.63
CA LYS A 29 3.00 17.03 -1.66
C LYS A 29 4.35 17.05 -2.36
N GLY A 30 5.05 15.92 -2.36
CA GLY A 30 6.27 15.73 -3.14
C GLY A 30 6.02 15.58 -4.64
N ALA A 31 7.05 15.80 -5.44
CA ALA A 31 7.04 15.50 -6.87
C ALA A 31 6.87 14.00 -7.13
N LYS A 32 6.48 13.64 -8.36
CA LYS A 32 6.37 12.24 -8.77
C LYS A 32 7.68 11.49 -8.53
N TYR A 33 7.61 10.37 -7.81
CA TYR A 33 8.74 9.55 -7.36
C TYR A 33 9.76 10.24 -6.47
N GLN A 34 9.46 11.44 -5.96
CA GLN A 34 10.27 12.05 -4.92
C GLN A 34 10.09 11.25 -3.62
N ASN A 35 11.17 10.64 -3.13
CA ASN A 35 11.20 9.74 -1.97
C ASN A 35 10.31 8.48 -2.11
N VAL A 36 9.98 8.10 -3.35
CA VAL A 36 9.24 6.88 -3.65
C VAL A 36 10.00 6.11 -4.72
N ARG A 37 10.33 4.85 -4.44
CA ARG A 37 10.98 3.98 -5.43
C ARG A 37 9.96 3.57 -6.49
N THR A 38 10.35 3.66 -7.76
CA THR A 38 9.52 3.18 -8.87
C THR A 38 9.37 1.66 -8.80
N ASN A 39 8.17 1.15 -9.05
CA ASN A 39 7.92 -0.28 -9.16
C ASN A 39 8.47 -0.84 -10.49
N THR A 40 8.82 -2.12 -10.50
CA THR A 40 9.49 -2.83 -11.62
C THR A 40 8.50 -3.52 -12.56
N ASN A 41 7.25 -3.69 -12.14
CA ASN A 41 6.22 -4.52 -12.77
C ASN A 41 5.08 -3.70 -13.41
N TYR A 42 5.33 -2.42 -13.64
CA TYR A 42 4.43 -1.52 -14.37
C TYR A 42 3.02 -1.48 -13.75
N TYR A 43 1.99 -1.87 -14.49
CA TYR A 43 0.60 -1.92 -14.04
C TYR A 43 0.13 -3.33 -13.66
N SER A 44 1.03 -4.32 -13.60
CA SER A 44 0.63 -5.70 -13.31
C SER A 44 0.62 -5.93 -11.80
N PRO A 45 -0.44 -6.50 -11.20
CA PRO A 45 -0.39 -6.86 -9.79
C PRO A 45 0.71 -7.89 -9.52
N VAL A 46 1.39 -7.78 -8.39
CA VAL A 46 2.28 -8.84 -7.93
C VAL A 46 1.44 -10.03 -7.46
N THR A 47 1.55 -11.16 -8.16
CA THR A 47 0.78 -12.38 -7.86
C THR A 47 1.61 -13.44 -7.14
N GLU A 48 2.94 -13.34 -7.18
CA GLU A 48 3.86 -14.29 -6.54
C GLU A 48 4.30 -13.81 -5.15
N LEU A 49 3.87 -14.52 -4.11
CA LEU A 49 4.20 -14.19 -2.71
C LEU A 49 5.70 -14.20 -2.38
N LYS A 50 6.52 -14.85 -3.20
CA LYS A 50 7.97 -14.98 -3.01
C LYS A 50 8.79 -13.94 -3.80
N SER A 51 8.20 -13.26 -4.79
CA SER A 51 8.87 -12.21 -5.56
C SER A 51 9.26 -11.04 -4.66
N ASN A 52 10.33 -10.31 -4.97
CA ASN A 52 10.69 -9.09 -4.24
C ASN A 52 9.76 -7.89 -4.53
N ASP A 53 8.93 -7.97 -5.56
CA ASP A 53 8.06 -6.89 -6.02
C ASP A 53 7.01 -6.37 -5.00
N PRO A 54 6.47 -7.14 -4.02
CA PRO A 54 5.49 -6.65 -3.03
C PRO A 54 6.02 -5.55 -2.10
N ARG A 55 7.32 -5.22 -2.17
CA ARG A 55 7.96 -4.24 -1.29
C ARG A 55 7.58 -2.79 -1.61
N CYS A 56 7.14 -2.50 -2.85
CA CYS A 56 6.89 -1.12 -3.31
C CYS A 56 5.71 -0.97 -4.28
N ASP A 57 4.77 -1.93 -4.32
CA ASP A 57 3.79 -1.97 -5.41
C ASP A 57 2.30 -2.09 -5.03
N VAL A 58 1.49 -1.58 -5.97
CA VAL A 58 0.02 -1.52 -6.17
C VAL A 58 -0.84 -0.70 -5.21
N ALA A 59 -1.66 0.19 -5.78
CA ALA A 59 -2.76 0.89 -5.11
C ALA A 59 -4.13 0.20 -5.30
N VAL A 60 -5.07 0.52 -4.42
CA VAL A 60 -6.36 -0.18 -4.26
C VAL A 60 -7.40 0.33 -5.26
N TYR A 61 -7.78 -0.50 -6.24
CA TYR A 61 -8.98 -0.32 -7.09
C TYR A 61 -9.98 -1.48 -6.90
N HIS A 62 -9.48 -2.64 -6.47
CA HIS A 62 -10.28 -3.80 -6.14
C HIS A 62 -10.59 -3.83 -4.65
N GLN A 63 -11.72 -4.47 -4.31
CA GLN A 63 -12.10 -4.75 -2.94
C GLN A 63 -11.00 -5.58 -2.26
N GLY A 64 -10.30 -4.96 -1.31
CA GLY A 64 -9.19 -5.57 -0.60
C GLY A 64 -8.66 -4.66 0.50
N PRO A 65 -7.88 -5.21 1.45
CA PRO A 65 -7.33 -4.44 2.54
C PRO A 65 -6.22 -3.51 2.08
N VAL A 66 -5.95 -2.47 2.88
CA VAL A 66 -4.77 -1.62 2.73
C VAL A 66 -3.89 -1.84 3.95
N THR A 67 -2.61 -2.17 3.76
CA THR A 67 -1.65 -2.33 4.88
C THR A 67 -0.45 -1.43 4.69
N PHE A 68 0.01 -0.83 5.78
CA PHE A 68 1.18 0.03 5.84
C PHE A 68 2.22 -0.62 6.73
N TYR A 69 3.46 -0.64 6.25
CA TYR A 69 4.61 -1.15 6.98
C TYR A 69 5.67 -0.07 7.11
N LEU A 70 6.45 -0.14 8.17
CA LEU A 70 7.64 0.68 8.37
C LEU A 70 8.82 -0.21 8.73
N SER A 71 9.99 0.14 8.20
CA SER A 71 11.26 -0.43 8.61
C SER A 71 12.20 0.69 9.03
N LYS A 72 12.87 0.51 10.17
CA LYS A 72 13.92 1.43 10.61
C LYS A 72 15.24 1.01 9.98
N VAL A 73 15.86 1.94 9.26
CA VAL A 73 17.10 1.69 8.53
C VAL A 73 18.09 2.85 8.73
N PRO A 74 19.41 2.59 8.70
CA PRO A 74 20.40 3.65 8.85
C PRO A 74 20.43 4.60 7.65
N ASP A 75 20.20 4.07 6.45
CA ASP A 75 20.13 4.83 5.20
C ASP A 75 19.05 4.24 4.28
N ALA A 76 17.96 4.98 4.09
CA ALA A 76 16.84 4.57 3.25
C ALA A 76 17.16 4.55 1.75
N ALA A 77 18.23 5.22 1.30
CA ALA A 77 18.67 5.18 -0.08
C ALA A 77 19.49 3.91 -0.39
N ALA A 78 20.20 3.36 0.61
CA ALA A 78 21.12 2.23 0.44
C ALA A 78 20.49 0.84 0.65
N VAL A 79 19.41 0.73 1.44
CA VAL A 79 18.80 -0.57 1.74
C VAL A 79 18.00 -1.15 0.57
N ASP A 80 17.93 -2.47 0.44
CA ASP A 80 17.17 -3.19 -0.60
C ASP A 80 15.74 -3.60 -0.17
N GLY A 81 15.36 -3.27 1.08
CA GLY A 81 14.10 -3.65 1.69
C GLY A 81 14.08 -5.04 2.33
N SER A 82 15.21 -5.75 2.43
CA SER A 82 15.33 -7.04 3.13
C SER A 82 15.42 -6.90 4.67
N THR A 83 15.10 -5.72 5.18
CA THR A 83 15.12 -5.35 6.60
C THR A 83 13.91 -5.90 7.36
N ASP A 84 13.83 -5.63 8.66
CA ASP A 84 12.66 -6.00 9.46
C ASP A 84 11.56 -4.96 9.31
N TRP A 85 10.36 -5.41 8.96
CA TRP A 85 9.20 -4.58 8.71
C TRP A 85 8.15 -4.79 9.78
N ALA A 86 7.65 -3.70 10.36
CA ALA A 86 6.53 -3.73 11.28
C ALA A 86 5.30 -3.12 10.62
N LYS A 87 4.15 -3.79 10.73
CA LYS A 87 2.87 -3.28 10.23
C LYS A 87 2.43 -2.12 11.12
N THR A 88 2.28 -0.91 10.60
CA THR A 88 1.92 0.29 11.39
C THR A 88 0.46 0.68 11.29
N LYS A 89 -0.21 0.28 10.22
CA LYS A 89 -1.63 0.49 10.01
C LYS A 89 -2.17 -0.59 9.09
N GLU A 90 -3.41 -0.99 9.32
CA GLU A 90 -4.19 -1.75 8.36
C GLU A 90 -5.61 -1.21 8.28
N ILE A 91 -6.23 -1.37 7.12
CA ILE A 91 -7.59 -0.94 6.84
C ILE A 91 -8.35 -2.16 6.34
N SER A 92 -9.24 -2.64 7.19
CA SER A 92 -10.16 -3.76 6.93
C SER A 92 -11.47 -3.26 6.31
N PRO A 93 -12.26 -4.16 5.69
CA PRO A 93 -13.63 -3.82 5.34
C PRO A 93 -14.45 -3.60 6.61
N THR A 94 -15.48 -2.78 6.50
CA THR A 94 -16.57 -2.71 7.49
C THR A 94 -17.75 -3.56 7.01
N PHE A 95 -18.47 -4.18 7.93
CA PHE A 95 -19.62 -5.02 7.62
C PHE A 95 -20.91 -4.40 8.16
N SER A 96 -21.91 -4.23 7.32
CA SER A 96 -23.24 -3.73 7.70
C SER A 96 -24.31 -4.34 6.80
N GLY A 97 -25.41 -4.82 7.38
CA GLY A 97 -26.53 -5.40 6.63
C GLY A 97 -26.14 -6.58 5.73
N GLY A 98 -25.13 -7.37 6.11
CA GLY A 98 -24.62 -8.48 5.29
C GLY A 98 -23.79 -8.06 4.08
N GLN A 99 -23.40 -6.79 3.99
CA GLN A 99 -22.55 -6.24 2.93
C GLN A 99 -21.20 -5.79 3.50
N SER A 100 -20.12 -5.99 2.74
CA SER A 100 -18.80 -5.45 3.05
C SER A 100 -18.56 -4.13 2.33
N LYS A 101 -18.07 -3.12 3.04
CA LYS A 101 -17.60 -1.85 2.48
C LYS A 101 -16.10 -1.73 2.66
N TRP A 102 -15.39 -1.53 1.54
CA TRP A 102 -13.93 -1.38 1.48
C TRP A 102 -13.55 0.10 1.30
N GLU A 103 -12.47 0.54 1.93
CA GLU A 103 -11.93 1.89 1.73
C GLU A 103 -11.08 1.93 0.46
N ILE A 104 -11.64 2.48 -0.61
CA ILE A 104 -10.98 2.64 -1.92
C ILE A 104 -10.73 4.14 -2.10
N SER A 105 -9.48 4.57 -1.97
CA SER A 105 -9.08 5.98 -2.01
C SER A 105 -7.80 6.19 -2.80
N LEU A 106 -7.68 7.34 -3.46
CA LEU A 106 -6.44 7.77 -4.13
C LEU A 106 -5.41 8.33 -3.13
N THR A 107 -5.80 8.56 -1.88
CA THR A 107 -4.93 9.09 -0.83
C THR A 107 -5.31 8.49 0.51
N TYR A 108 -4.31 7.94 1.20
CA TYR A 108 -4.46 7.38 2.53
C TYR A 108 -3.56 8.13 3.51
N SER A 109 -4.11 8.43 4.68
CA SER A 109 -3.36 9.09 5.76
C SER A 109 -2.87 8.07 6.78
N VAL A 110 -1.60 8.15 7.14
CA VAL A 110 -0.98 7.37 8.22
C VAL A 110 -0.36 8.35 9.21
N GLN A 111 -0.75 8.22 10.47
CA GLN A 111 -0.05 8.90 11.56
C GLN A 111 1.07 7.99 12.04
N LEU A 112 2.31 8.46 11.92
CA LEU A 112 3.44 7.74 12.49
C LEU A 112 3.44 7.92 14.01
N PRO A 113 3.60 6.84 14.78
CA PRO A 113 3.74 6.96 16.23
C PRO A 113 4.89 7.89 16.64
N SER A 114 4.70 8.67 17.70
CA SER A 114 5.68 9.66 18.17
C SER A 114 7.00 9.04 18.67
N TYR A 115 6.96 7.79 19.11
CA TYR A 115 8.12 7.07 19.64
C TYR A 115 9.09 6.51 18.57
N ILE A 116 8.71 6.57 17.29
CA ILE A 116 9.58 6.23 16.14
C ILE A 116 9.97 7.45 15.30
N THR A 117 9.31 8.59 15.47
CA THR A 117 9.67 9.84 14.78
C THR A 117 10.76 10.61 15.54
N GLY A 118 11.49 11.49 14.86
CA GLY A 118 12.45 12.41 15.51
C GLY A 118 13.68 11.77 16.16
N GLY A 119 14.07 10.54 15.78
CA GLY A 119 15.22 9.86 16.39
C GLY A 119 14.88 8.96 17.59
N GLY A 120 13.60 8.67 17.81
CA GLY A 120 13.16 7.73 18.84
C GLY A 120 13.85 6.35 18.76
N SER A 121 14.07 5.75 19.92
CA SER A 121 14.70 4.42 20.10
C SER A 121 13.69 3.27 20.18
N GLY A 122 12.38 3.57 20.05
CA GLY A 122 11.32 2.59 20.09
C GLY A 122 11.47 1.55 18.98
N THR A 123 11.33 0.27 19.33
CA THR A 123 11.30 -0.83 18.37
C THR A 123 9.85 -1.27 18.19
N LEU A 124 9.36 -1.28 16.94
CA LEU A 124 8.02 -1.75 16.61
C LEU A 124 8.02 -3.29 16.57
N PHE A 125 7.08 -3.91 17.29
CA PHE A 125 6.89 -5.37 17.29
C PHE A 125 5.40 -5.75 17.22
N PRO A 126 5.00 -6.83 16.52
CA PRO A 126 5.84 -7.78 15.79
C PRO A 126 6.44 -7.22 14.50
N ALA A 127 7.70 -7.57 14.25
CA ALA A 127 8.39 -7.31 12.99
C ALA A 127 8.58 -8.60 12.19
N VAL A 128 8.55 -8.50 10.86
CA VAL A 128 8.60 -9.63 9.92
C VAL A 128 9.51 -9.32 8.73
N LYS A 129 9.90 -10.37 8.00
CA LYS A 129 10.56 -10.23 6.70
C LYS A 129 9.54 -10.11 5.56
N ILE A 130 9.88 -9.27 4.59
CA ILE A 130 9.20 -9.22 3.29
C ILE A 130 10.21 -9.71 2.25
N THR A 131 10.04 -10.88 1.63
CA THR A 131 8.81 -11.68 1.48
C THR A 131 8.64 -12.82 2.49
N GLY A 132 7.46 -13.47 2.48
CA GLY A 132 7.13 -14.62 3.32
C GLY A 132 6.23 -14.33 4.53
N HIS A 133 5.96 -13.07 4.83
CA HIS A 133 5.05 -12.66 5.91
C HIS A 133 3.57 -12.98 5.63
N VAL A 134 3.14 -12.94 4.37
CA VAL A 134 1.82 -13.44 3.92
C VAL A 134 1.97 -14.85 3.40
N LYS A 135 1.07 -15.74 3.81
CA LYS A 135 1.12 -17.17 3.48
C LYS A 135 -0.21 -17.65 2.92
N ALA A 136 -0.17 -18.67 2.07
CA ALA A 136 -1.37 -19.25 1.47
C ALA A 136 -2.45 -19.71 2.49
N PRO A 137 -2.08 -20.26 3.66
CA PRO A 137 -3.06 -20.61 4.69
C PRO A 137 -3.62 -19.44 5.50
N ASP A 138 -3.15 -18.20 5.30
CA ASP A 138 -3.67 -17.05 6.03
C ASP A 138 -5.16 -16.84 5.65
N PRO A 139 -6.08 -16.66 6.62
CA PRO A 139 -7.53 -16.69 6.41
C PRO A 139 -8.07 -15.60 5.48
N GLY A 140 -7.30 -14.54 5.21
CA GLY A 140 -7.65 -13.49 4.25
C GLY A 140 -6.85 -13.50 2.96
N TYR A 141 -5.94 -14.47 2.75
CA TYR A 141 -5.16 -14.56 1.51
C TYR A 141 -6.04 -15.05 0.37
N THR A 142 -6.86 -16.07 0.62
CA THR A 142 -7.94 -16.49 -0.28
C THR A 142 -9.28 -16.25 0.40
N ALA A 143 -10.10 -15.36 -0.16
CA ALA A 143 -11.43 -15.06 0.36
C ALA A 143 -12.44 -14.93 -0.78
N ASN A 144 -13.64 -15.51 -0.60
CA ASN A 144 -14.76 -15.28 -1.51
C ASN A 144 -15.62 -14.12 -0.97
N ILE A 145 -15.40 -12.94 -1.52
CA ILE A 145 -16.07 -11.71 -1.07
C ILE A 145 -17.52 -11.57 -1.56
N TYR A 146 -17.99 -12.48 -2.42
CA TYR A 146 -19.33 -12.45 -3.02
C TYR A 146 -20.29 -13.47 -2.42
N ASN A 147 -19.85 -14.30 -1.48
CA ASN A 147 -20.66 -15.35 -0.88
C ASN A 147 -20.61 -15.30 0.65
N GLN A 148 -21.69 -14.83 1.28
CA GLN A 148 -21.86 -14.75 2.74
C GLN A 148 -20.66 -14.10 3.47
N PHE A 149 -20.06 -13.08 2.84
CA PHE A 149 -18.85 -12.44 3.32
C PHE A 149 -19.17 -11.48 4.47
N THR A 150 -18.98 -11.96 5.71
CA THR A 150 -19.36 -11.26 6.94
C THR A 150 -18.20 -11.01 7.90
N LYS A 151 -17.02 -11.57 7.61
CA LYS A 151 -15.79 -11.37 8.38
C LYS A 151 -14.59 -11.42 7.46
N TYR A 152 -13.54 -10.69 7.82
CA TYR A 152 -12.27 -10.70 7.12
C TYR A 152 -11.13 -10.48 8.11
N GLU A 153 -10.07 -11.28 7.99
CA GLU A 153 -8.82 -11.09 8.73
C GLU A 153 -7.71 -10.81 7.72
N ILE A 154 -7.03 -9.68 7.89
CA ILE A 154 -5.96 -9.27 6.99
C ILE A 154 -4.76 -10.21 7.18
N PRO A 155 -4.20 -10.79 6.09
CA PRO A 155 -2.99 -11.61 6.16
C PRO A 155 -1.77 -10.89 6.74
N GLY A 156 -0.79 -11.67 7.20
CA GLY A 156 0.45 -11.16 7.77
C GLY A 156 0.39 -10.83 9.27
N PRO A 157 1.39 -10.11 9.81
CA PRO A 157 1.49 -9.84 11.24
C PRO A 157 0.37 -8.92 11.73
N LYS A 158 0.14 -8.89 13.05
CA LYS A 158 -0.71 -7.87 13.67
C LYS A 158 -0.07 -6.48 13.55
N VAL A 159 -0.89 -5.43 13.66
CA VAL A 159 -0.38 -4.06 13.77
C VAL A 159 0.54 -3.98 14.99
N ALA A 160 1.75 -3.48 14.76
CA ALA A 160 2.79 -3.38 15.76
C ALA A 160 2.44 -2.32 16.81
N THR A 161 2.80 -2.64 18.04
CA THR A 161 2.78 -1.72 19.17
C THR A 161 4.22 -1.47 19.61
N CYS A 162 4.41 -0.46 20.47
CA CYS A 162 5.63 -0.31 21.24
C CYS A 162 5.42 -0.70 22.69
#